data_AF-A0A3P9IFI6-F1
#
_entry.id   AF-A0A3P9IFI6-F1
#
_cell.length_a   1.000
_cell.length_b   1.000
_cell.length_c   1.000
_cell.angle_alpha   90.00
_cell.angle_beta   90.00
_cell.angle_gamma   90.00
#
_symmetry.space_group_name_H-M   'P 1'
#
loop_
_entity.id
_entity.type
_entity.pdbx_description
1 polymer ?
#
loop_
_entity_poly.entity_id
_entity_poly.type
_entity_poly.pdbx_seq_one_letter_code
_entity_poly.pdbx_strand_id
1 'polypeptide(L)'
;MEAVNAFNMELFSMIDMKPPISRAKMMSVTKAAIKAIKLYKHVVQIVEKFIKKCKPELKVPGLYVVDSIVRQSRHQFGVEKDVFGPRFLKNFADTFHYLFLCPEDDKNKILRVLNLWQKNGVFEMNILQPLMDMAASVTTSSPTLGGSKTTNDVITEFLK
;
A
#
# COMPACT_ATOMS: atom_id res chain seq x y z
N MET A 1 -3.97 12.68 17.47
CA MET A 1 -4.10 11.26 17.07
C MET A 1 -5.39 10.99 16.29
N GLU A 2 -6.46 11.77 16.52
CA GLU A 2 -7.74 11.66 15.80
C GLU A 2 -7.64 11.53 14.27
N ALA A 3 -6.83 12.36 13.60
CA ALA A 3 -6.66 12.27 12.14
C ALA A 3 -6.08 10.92 11.68
N VAL A 4 -5.19 10.32 12.48
CA VAL A 4 -4.64 8.97 12.21
C VAL A 4 -5.71 7.91 12.44
N ASN A 5 -6.54 8.05 13.47
CA ASN A 5 -7.64 7.12 13.71
C ASN A 5 -8.68 7.18 12.58
N ALA A 6 -9.01 8.38 12.08
CA ALA A 6 -9.89 8.56 10.94
C ALA A 6 -9.31 7.92 9.67
N PHE A 7 -8.01 8.10 9.41
CA PHE A 7 -7.32 7.41 8.31
C PHE A 7 -7.37 5.88 8.49
N ASN A 8 -7.11 5.39 9.70
CA ASN A 8 -7.15 3.97 10.02
C ASN A 8 -8.53 3.38 9.71
N MET A 9 -9.60 3.98 10.24
CA MET A 9 -10.97 3.53 9.99
C MET A 9 -11.31 3.55 8.49
N GLU A 10 -10.92 4.61 7.78
CA GLU A 10 -11.20 4.73 6.34
C GLU A 10 -10.46 3.65 5.53
N LEU A 11 -9.18 3.39 5.82
CA LEU A 11 -8.40 2.34 5.17
C LEU A 11 -8.98 0.95 5.46
N PHE A 12 -9.26 0.65 6.72
CA PHE A 12 -9.76 -0.66 7.13
C PHE A 12 -11.19 -0.93 6.65
N SER A 13 -11.98 0.10 6.33
CA SER A 13 -13.27 -0.07 5.66
C SER A 13 -13.16 -0.74 4.28
N MET A 14 -11.96 -0.82 3.70
CA MET A 14 -11.71 -1.55 2.44
C MET A 14 -11.65 -3.07 2.63
N ILE A 15 -11.48 -3.60 3.85
CA ILE A 15 -11.31 -5.05 4.08
C ILE A 15 -12.50 -5.87 3.62
N ASP A 16 -13.71 -5.36 3.86
CA ASP A 16 -14.95 -6.07 3.53
C ASP A 16 -15.47 -5.72 2.12
N MET A 17 -14.79 -4.82 1.41
CA MET A 17 -15.14 -4.44 0.05
C MET A 17 -14.57 -5.47 -0.93
N LYS A 18 -15.44 -6.12 -1.70
CA LYS A 18 -15.01 -6.95 -2.83
C LYS A 18 -14.39 -6.06 -3.91
N PRO A 19 -13.15 -6.33 -4.36
CA PRO A 19 -12.58 -5.61 -5.49
C PRO A 19 -13.47 -5.70 -6.75
N PRO A 20 -13.51 -4.65 -7.60
CA PRO A 20 -12.65 -3.46 -7.58
C PRO A 20 -13.08 -2.41 -6.55
N ILE A 21 -12.09 -1.82 -5.87
CA ILE A 21 -12.32 -0.70 -4.96
C ILE A 21 -12.66 0.55 -5.78
N SER A 22 -13.75 1.23 -5.42
CA SER A 22 -14.22 2.39 -6.17
C SER A 22 -13.21 3.55 -6.10
N ARG A 23 -13.17 4.36 -7.17
CA ARG A 23 -12.35 5.57 -7.21
C ARG A 23 -12.69 6.52 -6.06
N ALA A 24 -13.97 6.65 -5.73
CA ALA A 24 -14.43 7.48 -4.62
C ALA A 24 -13.85 7.02 -3.28
N LYS A 25 -13.82 5.70 -3.02
CA LYS A 25 -13.19 5.13 -1.82
C LYS A 25 -11.67 5.36 -1.81
N MET A 26 -10.99 5.18 -2.95
CA MET A 26 -9.55 5.48 -3.02
C MET A 26 -9.26 6.96 -2.69
N MET A 27 -10.09 7.87 -3.20
CA MET A 27 -9.97 9.29 -2.91
C MET A 27 -10.27 9.63 -1.44
N SER A 28 -11.25 8.99 -0.80
CA SER A 28 -11.55 9.23 0.62
C SER A 28 -10.40 8.79 1.53
N VAL A 29 -9.84 7.60 1.30
CA VAL A 29 -8.65 7.08 2.00
C VAL A 29 -7.48 8.04 1.85
N THR A 30 -7.20 8.47 0.61
CA THR A 30 -6.10 9.40 0.31
C THR A 30 -6.31 10.74 1.01
N LYS A 31 -7.52 11.30 0.97
CA LYS A 31 -7.84 12.56 1.67
C LYS A 31 -7.64 12.44 3.19
N ALA A 32 -7.99 11.30 3.78
CA ALA A 32 -7.75 11.04 5.20
C ALA A 32 -6.25 10.96 5.53
N ALA A 33 -5.46 10.30 4.69
CA ALA A 33 -3.99 10.24 4.83
C ALA A 33 -3.34 11.62 4.78
N ILE A 34 -3.73 12.45 3.81
CA ILE A 34 -3.20 13.81 3.64
C ILE A 34 -3.59 14.71 4.82
N LYS A 35 -4.81 14.60 5.35
CA LYS A 35 -5.21 15.29 6.58
C LYS A 35 -4.34 14.89 7.78
N ALA A 36 -3.86 13.65 7.81
CA ALA A 36 -3.01 13.11 8.86
C ALA A 36 -1.50 13.32 8.62
N ILE A 37 -1.08 14.15 7.64
CA ILE A 37 0.33 14.33 7.23
C ILE A 37 1.29 14.68 8.37
N LYS A 38 0.86 15.43 9.40
CA LYS A 38 1.71 15.73 10.57
C LYS A 38 2.19 14.46 11.31
N LEU A 39 1.47 13.36 11.15
CA LEU A 39 1.75 12.04 11.72
C LEU A 39 2.02 11.00 10.61
N TYR A 40 2.62 11.41 9.49
CA TYR A 40 2.85 10.57 8.31
C TYR A 40 3.51 9.21 8.62
N LYS A 41 4.38 9.14 9.62
CA LYS A 41 5.01 7.87 10.06
C LYS A 41 3.97 6.83 10.47
N HIS A 42 2.93 7.23 11.21
CA HIS A 42 1.84 6.34 11.60
C HIS A 42 0.96 5.96 10.40
N VAL A 43 0.68 6.91 9.50
CA VAL A 43 -0.07 6.64 8.27
C VAL A 43 0.65 5.56 7.45
N VAL A 44 1.96 5.72 7.22
CA VAL A 44 2.77 4.73 6.48
C VAL A 44 2.78 3.38 7.20
N GLN A 45 3.02 3.35 8.51
CA GLN A 45 3.00 2.12 9.29
C GLN A 45 1.65 1.39 9.20
N ILE A 46 0.54 2.12 9.20
CA ILE A 46 -0.81 1.56 9.05
C ILE A 46 -0.99 0.94 7.65
N VAL A 47 -0.53 1.61 6.59
CA VAL A 47 -0.58 1.08 5.21
C VAL A 47 0.29 -0.18 5.06
N GLU A 48 1.51 -0.16 5.57
CA GLU A 48 2.42 -1.32 5.58
C GLU A 48 1.78 -2.50 6.34
N LYS A 49 1.18 -2.24 7.51
CA LYS A 49 0.46 -3.25 8.31
C LYS A 49 -0.77 -3.80 7.58
N PHE A 50 -1.52 -2.94 6.88
CA PHE A 50 -2.65 -3.35 6.04
C PHE A 50 -2.18 -4.27 4.93
N ILE A 51 -1.17 -3.88 4.14
CA ILE A 51 -0.61 -4.70 3.06
C ILE A 51 -0.11 -6.04 3.57
N LYS A 52 0.57 -6.06 4.72
CA LYS A 52 1.09 -7.28 5.34
C LYS A 52 -0.02 -8.26 5.73
N LYS A 53 -1.11 -7.77 6.34
CA LYS A 53 -2.15 -8.63 6.95
C LYS A 53 -3.41 -8.84 6.08
N CYS A 54 -3.64 -8.04 5.03
CA CYS A 54 -4.84 -8.14 4.21
C CYS A 54 -4.83 -9.40 3.32
N LYS A 55 -6.02 -9.80 2.86
CA LYS A 55 -6.21 -10.93 1.92
C LYS A 55 -5.48 -10.69 0.60
N PRO A 56 -5.09 -11.75 -0.15
CA PRO A 56 -4.43 -11.63 -1.45
C PRO A 56 -5.13 -10.67 -2.44
N GLU A 57 -6.46 -10.68 -2.48
CA GLU A 57 -7.29 -9.83 -3.36
C GLU A 57 -7.13 -8.32 -3.07
N LEU A 58 -6.66 -7.96 -1.87
CA LEU A 58 -6.48 -6.56 -1.44
C LEU A 58 -5.05 -6.07 -1.57
N LYS A 59 -4.10 -6.88 -2.05
CA LYS A 59 -2.70 -6.44 -2.26
C LYS A 59 -2.62 -5.31 -3.29
N VAL A 60 -3.25 -5.49 -4.45
CA VAL A 60 -3.27 -4.45 -5.50
C VAL A 60 -3.98 -3.17 -5.02
N PRO A 61 -5.16 -3.23 -4.39
CA PRO A 61 -5.74 -2.06 -3.73
C PRO A 61 -4.82 -1.39 -2.70
N GLY A 62 -4.08 -2.17 -1.89
CA GLY A 62 -3.11 -1.63 -0.94
C GLY A 62 -1.98 -0.87 -1.63
N LEU A 63 -1.46 -1.38 -2.76
CA LEU A 63 -0.48 -0.66 -3.58
C LEU A 63 -1.07 0.63 -4.18
N TYR A 64 -2.32 0.62 -4.61
CA TYR A 64 -2.98 1.82 -5.11
C TYR A 64 -3.17 2.89 -4.03
N VAL A 65 -3.33 2.51 -2.77
CA VAL A 65 -3.32 3.45 -1.64
C VAL A 65 -1.94 4.13 -1.52
N VAL A 66 -0.85 3.36 -1.61
CA VAL A 66 0.52 3.91 -1.59
C VAL A 66 0.71 4.90 -2.75
N ASP A 67 0.37 4.49 -3.98
CA ASP A 67 0.46 5.35 -5.17
C ASP A 67 -0.34 6.65 -5.00
N SER A 68 -1.60 6.53 -4.57
CA SER A 68 -2.49 7.68 -4.46
C SER A 68 -2.03 8.66 -3.39
N ILE A 69 -1.54 8.19 -2.24
CA ILE A 69 -1.01 9.04 -1.16
C ILE A 69 0.25 9.78 -1.62
N VAL A 70 1.22 9.08 -2.20
CA VAL A 70 2.50 9.67 -2.65
C VAL A 70 2.23 10.71 -3.74
N ARG A 71 1.42 10.38 -4.74
CA ARG A 71 1.07 11.32 -5.82
C ARG A 71 0.32 12.53 -5.29
N GLN A 72 -0.65 12.34 -4.40
CA GLN A 72 -1.42 13.44 -3.84
C GLN A 72 -0.55 14.36 -2.98
N SER A 73 0.38 13.82 -2.19
CA SER A 73 1.32 14.61 -1.40
C SER A 73 2.22 15.46 -2.29
N ARG A 74 2.83 14.85 -3.32
CA ARG A 74 3.68 15.57 -4.28
C ARG A 74 2.91 16.63 -5.05
N HIS A 75 1.68 16.34 -5.44
CA HIS A 75 0.83 17.30 -6.14
C HIS A 75 0.47 18.51 -5.26
N GLN A 76 0.12 18.27 -4.00
CA GLN A 76 -0.35 19.33 -3.09
C GLN A 76 0.78 20.14 -2.47
N PHE A 77 1.94 19.53 -2.19
CA PHE A 77 3.03 20.16 -1.45
C PHE A 77 4.31 20.36 -2.28
N GLY A 78 4.39 19.77 -3.46
CA GLY A 78 5.60 19.71 -4.28
C GLY A 78 6.45 18.47 -3.96
N VAL A 79 7.28 18.07 -4.91
CA VAL A 79 8.13 16.86 -4.82
C VAL A 79 9.07 16.93 -3.62
N GLU A 80 9.74 18.06 -3.43
CA GLU A 80 10.73 18.29 -2.36
C GLU A 80 10.14 18.20 -0.95
N LYS A 81 8.82 18.38 -0.81
CA LYS A 81 8.12 18.38 0.49
C LYS A 81 7.35 17.11 0.76
N ASP A 82 7.38 16.13 -0.15
CA ASP A 82 6.75 14.83 0.07
C ASP A 82 7.45 14.09 1.22
N VAL A 83 6.68 13.76 2.24
CA VAL A 83 7.14 12.99 3.40
C VAL A 83 6.76 11.51 3.29
N PHE A 84 5.83 11.14 2.42
CA PHE A 84 5.33 9.78 2.30
C PHE A 84 6.25 8.92 1.45
N GLY A 85 6.66 9.40 0.28
CA GLY A 85 7.57 8.68 -0.62
C GLY A 85 8.83 8.22 0.12
N PRO A 86 9.65 9.14 0.66
CA PRO A 86 10.86 8.79 1.41
C PRO A 86 10.61 7.89 2.62
N ARG A 87 9.41 7.93 3.22
CA ARG A 87 9.06 7.10 4.37
C ARG A 87 8.72 5.66 3.96
N PHE A 88 7.95 5.46 2.90
CA PHE A 88 7.68 4.13 2.34
C PHE A 88 8.97 3.43 1.88
N LEU A 89 9.93 4.20 1.36
CA LEU A 89 11.23 3.66 0.93
C LEU A 89 12.01 2.94 2.03
N LYS A 90 11.74 3.23 3.32
CA LYS A 90 12.42 2.58 4.45
C LYS A 90 12.15 1.09 4.56
N ASN A 91 10.96 0.64 4.15
CA ASN A 91 10.51 -0.75 4.26
C ASN A 91 10.01 -1.29 2.89
N PHE A 92 10.47 -0.71 1.79
CA PHE A 92 9.84 -0.90 0.49
C PHE A 92 9.95 -2.33 -0.02
N ALA A 93 11.13 -2.94 0.11
CA ALA A 93 11.35 -4.32 -0.28
C ALA A 93 10.45 -5.30 0.51
N ASP A 94 10.34 -5.13 1.83
CA ASP A 94 9.45 -5.94 2.67
C ASP A 94 7.97 -5.73 2.30
N THR A 95 7.58 -4.48 2.05
CA THR A 95 6.22 -4.16 1.59
C THR A 95 5.90 -4.87 0.26
N PHE A 96 6.84 -4.85 -0.69
CA PHE A 96 6.67 -5.50 -1.99
C PHE A 96 6.67 -7.03 -1.90
N HIS A 97 7.45 -7.60 -0.98
CA HIS A 97 7.38 -9.04 -0.70
C HIS A 97 5.95 -9.47 -0.36
N TYR A 98 5.25 -8.73 0.52
CA TYR A 98 3.85 -9.01 0.82
C TYR A 98 2.89 -8.66 -0.33
N LEU A 99 3.18 -7.64 -1.14
CA LEU A 99 2.36 -7.30 -2.31
C LEU A 99 2.38 -8.41 -3.36
N PHE A 100 3.53 -9.08 -3.57
CA PHE A 100 3.66 -10.18 -4.52
C PHE A 100 3.00 -11.49 -4.06
N LEU A 101 2.44 -11.55 -2.85
CA LEU A 101 1.50 -12.58 -2.42
C LEU A 101 0.07 -12.34 -2.93
N CYS A 102 -0.08 -11.51 -3.98
CA CYS A 102 -1.33 -11.32 -4.71
C CYS A 102 -1.65 -12.54 -5.61
N PRO A 103 -2.88 -12.65 -6.13
CA PRO A 103 -3.18 -13.59 -7.21
C PRO A 103 -2.23 -13.44 -8.40
N GLU A 104 -1.97 -14.52 -9.12
CA GLU A 104 -1.14 -14.53 -10.35
C GLU A 104 -1.60 -13.46 -11.36
N ASP A 105 -2.91 -13.39 -11.63
CA ASP A 105 -3.53 -12.44 -12.55
C ASP A 105 -3.33 -10.96 -12.16
N ASP A 106 -2.99 -10.71 -10.89
CA ASP A 106 -2.79 -9.39 -10.33
C ASP A 106 -1.31 -8.93 -10.37
N LYS A 107 -0.36 -9.83 -10.59
CA LYS A 107 1.08 -9.49 -10.64
C LYS A 107 1.39 -8.44 -11.70
N ASN A 108 0.77 -8.56 -12.88
CA ASN A 108 0.91 -7.59 -13.97
C ASN A 108 0.41 -6.19 -13.60
N LYS A 109 -0.57 -6.08 -12.70
CA LYS A 109 -1.07 -4.79 -12.21
C LYS A 109 -0.03 -4.11 -11.31
N ILE A 110 0.68 -4.88 -10.47
CA ILE A 110 1.79 -4.38 -9.65
C ILE A 110 2.94 -3.88 -10.54
N LEU A 111 3.36 -4.68 -11.52
CA LEU A 111 4.39 -4.30 -12.48
C LEU A 111 4.02 -3.03 -13.26
N ARG A 112 2.74 -2.88 -13.63
CA ARG A 112 2.25 -1.66 -14.28
C ARG A 112 2.41 -0.42 -13.40
N VAL A 113 2.17 -0.52 -12.09
CA VAL A 113 2.39 0.60 -11.16
C VAL A 113 3.87 0.96 -11.08
N LEU A 114 4.77 -0.03 -10.96
CA LEU A 114 6.22 0.21 -10.95
C LEU A 114 6.69 0.93 -12.22
N ASN A 115 6.25 0.46 -13.38
CA ASN A 115 6.54 1.10 -14.67
C ASN A 115 6.00 2.55 -14.74
N LEU A 116 4.81 2.80 -14.20
CA LEU A 116 4.25 4.15 -14.13
C LEU A 116 5.00 5.05 -13.14
N TRP A 117 5.53 4.52 -12.05
CA TRP A 117 6.38 5.28 -11.14
C TRP A 117 7.70 5.67 -11.80
N GLN A 118 8.33 4.75 -12.53
CA GLN A 118 9.53 5.05 -13.30
C GLN A 118 9.25 6.11 -14.37
N LYS A 119 8.26 5.88 -15.24
CA LYS A 119 7.92 6.77 -16.37
C LYS A 119 7.60 8.20 -15.92
N ASN A 120 6.99 8.34 -14.74
CA ASN A 120 6.58 9.65 -14.22
C ASN A 120 7.57 10.22 -13.18
N GLY A 121 8.75 9.60 -12.98
CA GLY A 121 9.75 10.07 -12.02
C GLY A 121 9.26 10.13 -10.57
N VAL A 122 8.36 9.22 -10.18
CA VAL A 122 7.89 9.10 -8.78
C VAL A 122 9.01 8.53 -7.92
N PHE A 123 9.65 7.46 -8.42
CA PHE A 123 10.82 6.82 -7.83
C PHE A 123 11.85 6.54 -8.91
N GLU A 124 13.13 6.53 -8.53
CA GLU A 124 14.26 6.30 -9.42
C GLU A 124 14.42 4.80 -9.76
N MET A 125 15.10 4.53 -10.87
CA MET A 125 15.28 3.16 -11.38
C MET A 125 16.10 2.27 -10.45
N ASN A 126 17.10 2.81 -9.75
CA ASN A 126 17.88 2.08 -8.73
C ASN A 126 17.01 1.53 -7.58
N ILE A 127 15.89 2.19 -7.26
CA ILE A 127 14.93 1.75 -6.25
C ILE A 127 13.96 0.74 -6.85
N LEU A 128 13.51 0.96 -8.09
CA LEU A 128 12.47 0.16 -8.72
C LEU A 128 12.99 -1.17 -9.29
N GLN A 129 14.22 -1.21 -9.80
CA GLN A 129 14.80 -2.40 -10.43
C GLN A 129 14.78 -3.63 -9.51
N PRO A 130 15.22 -3.56 -8.22
CA PRO A 130 15.15 -4.72 -7.33
C PRO A 130 13.71 -5.24 -7.10
N LEU A 131 12.70 -4.37 -7.19
CA LEU A 131 11.30 -4.76 -7.05
C LEU A 131 10.77 -5.45 -8.31
N MET A 132 11.22 -5.01 -9.48
CA MET A 132 10.93 -5.68 -10.75
C MET A 132 11.58 -7.07 -10.79
N ASP A 133 12.83 -7.19 -10.33
CA ASP A 133 13.55 -8.46 -10.26
C ASP A 133 12.87 -9.43 -9.27
N MET A 134 12.38 -8.93 -8.13
CA MET A 134 11.60 -9.72 -7.17
C MET A 134 10.34 -10.33 -7.79
N ALA A 135 9.65 -9.59 -8.67
CA ALA A 135 8.48 -10.12 -9.38
C ALA A 135 8.84 -11.32 -10.27
N ALA A 136 10.03 -11.28 -10.90
CA ALA A 136 10.55 -12.34 -11.74
C ALA A 136 11.06 -13.56 -10.96
N SER A 137 11.46 -13.40 -9.70
CA SER A 137 11.85 -14.53 -8.84
C SER A 137 10.65 -15.24 -8.21
N VAL A 138 9.59 -14.51 -7.82
CA VAL A 138 8.41 -15.09 -7.15
C VAL A 138 7.62 -16.04 -8.06
N THR A 139 7.73 -15.93 -9.38
CA THR A 139 7.15 -16.90 -10.33
C THR A 139 7.83 -18.29 -10.28
N THR A 140 8.96 -18.44 -9.59
CA THR A 140 9.70 -19.71 -9.50
C THR A 140 9.53 -20.45 -8.18
N SER A 141 8.97 -19.83 -7.15
CA SER A 141 8.82 -20.42 -5.81
C SER A 141 7.38 -20.24 -5.27
N SER A 142 6.56 -21.28 -5.34
CA SER A 142 5.26 -21.31 -4.65
C SER A 142 5.45 -21.38 -3.13
N PRO A 143 4.79 -20.52 -2.32
CA PRO A 143 4.65 -20.76 -0.89
C PRO A 143 3.24 -21.31 -0.58
N THR A 144 3.21 -22.51 -0.01
CA THR A 144 2.05 -23.15 0.62
C THR A 144 1.74 -22.57 2.01
N LEU A 145 0.43 -22.53 2.32
CA LEU A 145 -0.24 -22.46 3.66
C LEU A 145 -0.16 -21.10 4.40
N GLY A 146 -1.22 -20.58 5.04
CA GLY A 146 -2.52 -21.12 5.42
C GLY A 146 -2.88 -20.59 6.82
N GLY A 147 -4.06 -19.99 7.00
CA GLY A 147 -4.56 -19.58 8.32
C GLY A 147 -5.54 -18.42 8.31
N SER A 148 -6.83 -18.71 8.11
CA SER A 148 -7.92 -17.73 8.25
C SER A 148 -8.14 -17.40 9.74
N LYS A 149 -7.77 -16.19 10.16
CA LYS A 149 -8.23 -15.60 11.43
C LYS A 149 -9.48 -14.77 11.18
N THR A 150 -10.42 -14.84 12.09
CA THR A 150 -11.72 -14.16 12.03
C THR A 150 -11.57 -12.63 12.15
N THR A 151 -12.46 -11.89 11.47
CA THR A 151 -12.43 -10.42 11.34
C THR A 151 -12.34 -9.67 12.67
N ASN A 152 -12.93 -10.21 13.73
CA ASN A 152 -12.90 -9.61 15.07
C ASN A 152 -11.50 -9.69 15.71
N ASP A 153 -10.74 -10.75 15.45
CA ASP A 153 -9.39 -10.92 16.01
C ASP A 153 -8.40 -9.93 15.41
N VAL A 154 -8.59 -9.60 14.13
CA VAL A 154 -7.77 -8.62 13.42
C VAL A 154 -8.09 -7.20 13.88
N ILE A 155 -9.33 -6.86 14.22
CA ILE A 155 -9.64 -5.49 14.66
C ILE A 155 -9.14 -5.23 16.09
N THR A 156 -9.33 -6.20 17.00
CA THR A 156 -8.98 -6.04 18.42
C THR A 156 -7.46 -5.99 18.68
N GLU A 157 -6.64 -6.63 17.84
CA GLU A 157 -5.17 -6.58 17.92
C GLU A 157 -4.57 -5.28 17.32
N PHE A 158 -5.38 -4.41 16.72
CA PHE A 158 -4.90 -3.21 16.03
C PHE A 158 -5.17 -1.91 16.79
N LEU A 159 -5.99 -1.95 17.84
CA LEU A 159 -6.34 -0.80 18.69
C LEU A 159 -5.59 -0.77 20.04
N LYS A 160 -4.64 -1.68 20.25
CA LYS A 160 -3.64 -1.63 21.32
C LYS A 160 -2.31 -1.17 20.73
#